data_AF-A0A1D2TZU6-F1
#
_entry.id   AF-A0A1D2TZU6-F1
#
_cell.length_a   1.000
_cell.length_b   1.000
_cell.length_c   1.000
_cell.angle_alpha   90.00
_cell.angle_beta   90.00
_cell.angle_gamma   90.00
#
_symmetry.space_group_name_H-M   'P 1'
#
loop_
_entity.id
_entity.type
_entity.pdbx_description
1 polymer ?
#
loop_
_entity_poly.entity_id
_entity_poly.type
_entity_poly.pdbx_seq_one_letter_code
_entity_poly.pdbx_strand_id
1 'polypeptide(L)'
;MMRNSPAQPPLAKPTGPQLDLDLDPKIEALIEARAASLAQHQALFWRFRLVTIETLMMGALILCAGLALHQPATMVLRAAIMVSAGCFASGMLLIGLTGAFDRGLDHFTRWRRGQ
;
A
#
# COMPACT_ATOMS: atom_id res chain seq x y z
N MET A 1 -49.03 -1.08 42.27
CA MET A 1 -48.65 0.11 41.48
C MET A 1 -47.75 -0.33 40.32
N MET A 2 -48.35 -0.69 39.19
CA MET A 2 -47.66 -1.12 37.96
C MET A 2 -47.21 0.13 37.20
N ARG A 3 -45.91 0.28 36.96
CA ARG A 3 -45.33 1.38 36.20
C ARG A 3 -45.37 0.99 34.72
N ASN A 4 -46.38 1.46 33.98
CA ASN A 4 -46.45 1.32 32.53
C ASN A 4 -45.30 2.11 31.89
N SER A 5 -44.33 1.43 31.29
CA SER A 5 -43.31 2.06 30.44
C SER A 5 -43.96 2.48 29.12
N PRO A 6 -43.88 3.76 28.69
CA PRO A 6 -44.38 4.14 27.37
C PRO A 6 -43.51 3.49 26.29
N ALA A 7 -44.16 2.81 25.35
CA ALA A 7 -43.53 2.25 24.16
C ALA A 7 -42.65 3.31 23.49
N GLN A 8 -41.35 3.02 23.36
CA GLN A 8 -40.48 3.86 22.54
C GLN A 8 -40.97 3.78 21.08
N PRO A 9 -41.15 4.93 20.39
CA PRO A 9 -41.45 4.92 18.97
C PRO A 9 -40.31 4.21 18.20
N PRO A 10 -40.61 3.53 17.08
CA PRO A 10 -39.59 2.80 16.33
C PRO A 10 -38.50 3.79 15.94
N LEU A 11 -37.28 3.49 16.40
CA LEU A 11 -36.08 4.24 16.09
C LEU A 11 -35.99 4.30 14.56
N ALA A 12 -36.29 5.48 13.99
CA ALA A 12 -36.10 5.71 12.57
C ALA A 12 -34.64 5.37 12.29
N LYS A 13 -34.41 4.25 11.61
CA LYS A 13 -33.09 3.86 11.10
C LYS A 13 -32.57 5.12 10.40
N PRO A 14 -31.43 5.70 10.81
CA PRO A 14 -30.86 6.78 10.05
C PRO A 14 -30.68 6.22 8.64
N THR A 15 -31.45 6.75 7.71
CA THR A 15 -31.18 6.62 6.29
C THR A 15 -29.83 7.29 6.13
N GLY A 16 -28.76 6.52 6.32
CA GLY A 16 -27.43 6.91 5.90
C GLY A 16 -27.56 7.36 4.44
N PRO A 17 -26.79 8.38 4.01
CA PRO A 17 -26.95 8.97 2.69
C PRO A 17 -27.13 7.85 1.69
N GLN A 18 -28.35 7.77 1.14
CA GLN A 18 -28.69 6.80 0.12
C GLN A 18 -27.78 7.21 -1.02
N LEU A 19 -26.63 6.53 -1.17
CA LEU A 19 -25.78 6.72 -2.32
C LEU A 19 -26.70 6.37 -3.48
N ASP A 20 -27.18 7.41 -4.16
CA ASP A 20 -28.00 7.32 -5.35
C ASP A 20 -27.12 6.58 -6.37
N LEU A 21 -27.23 5.25 -6.37
CA LEU A 21 -26.52 4.34 -7.25
C LEU A 21 -27.02 4.47 -8.70
N ASP A 22 -28.04 5.31 -8.93
CA ASP A 22 -28.48 5.81 -10.24
C ASP A 22 -27.61 7.01 -10.68
N LEU A 23 -26.30 6.86 -10.49
CA LEU A 23 -25.34 7.89 -10.78
C LEU A 23 -25.09 7.91 -12.29
N ASP A 24 -25.16 9.10 -12.90
CA ASP A 24 -24.92 9.30 -14.33
C ASP A 24 -23.65 8.53 -14.77
N PRO A 25 -23.69 7.75 -15.87
CA PRO A 25 -22.60 6.85 -16.25
C PRO A 25 -21.26 7.57 -16.47
N LYS A 26 -21.26 8.89 -16.72
CA LYS A 26 -20.00 9.66 -16.75
C LYS A 26 -19.42 9.90 -15.37
N ILE A 27 -20.26 10.13 -14.36
CA ILE A 27 -19.81 10.33 -12.98
C ILE A 27 -19.23 9.02 -12.44
N GLU A 28 -19.89 7.89 -12.69
CA GLU A 28 -19.39 6.56 -12.28
C GLU A 28 -18.02 6.26 -12.89
N ALA A 29 -17.85 6.50 -14.20
CA ALA A 29 -16.57 6.32 -14.88
C ALA A 29 -15.46 7.24 -14.30
N LEU A 30 -15.83 8.45 -13.85
CA LEU A 30 -14.89 9.40 -13.25
C LEU A 30 -14.50 8.97 -11.84
N ILE A 31 -15.44 8.44 -11.05
CA ILE A 31 -15.19 7.86 -9.73
C ILE A 31 -14.27 6.64 -9.86
N GLU A 32 -14.54 5.74 -10.79
CA GLU A 32 -13.75 4.53 -10.98
C GLU A 32 -12.32 4.85 -11.43
N ALA A 33 -12.13 5.81 -12.33
CA ALA A 33 -10.80 6.28 -12.72
C ALA A 33 -10.01 6.86 -11.54
N ARG A 34 -10.68 7.58 -10.64
CA ARG A 34 -10.05 8.15 -9.43
C ARG A 34 -9.78 7.08 -8.38
N ALA A 35 -10.71 6.16 -8.17
CA ALA A 35 -10.56 5.03 -7.26
C ALA A 35 -9.38 4.15 -7.70
N ALA A 36 -9.23 3.88 -9.00
CA ALA A 36 -8.09 3.18 -9.56
C ALA A 36 -6.78 3.92 -9.32
N SER A 37 -6.73 5.24 -9.52
CA SER A 37 -5.52 6.03 -9.27
C SER A 37 -5.10 6.01 -7.79
N LEU A 38 -6.07 6.10 -6.87
CA LEU A 38 -5.80 6.06 -5.43
C LEU A 38 -5.38 4.66 -4.99
N ALA A 39 -6.02 3.62 -5.52
CA ALA A 39 -5.66 2.24 -5.24
C ALA A 39 -4.21 1.93 -5.67
N GLN A 40 -3.81 2.41 -6.85
CA GLN A 40 -2.44 2.27 -7.34
C GLN A 40 -1.43 2.98 -6.43
N HIS A 41 -1.71 4.22 -6.03
CA HIS A 41 -0.84 4.98 -5.12
C HIS A 41 -0.70 4.29 -3.76
N GLN A 42 -1.82 3.83 -3.19
CA GLN A 42 -1.84 3.16 -1.90
C GLN A 42 -1.06 1.84 -1.96
N ALA A 43 -1.21 1.07 -3.03
CA ALA A 43 -0.51 -0.20 -3.20
C ALA A 43 1.02 -0.02 -3.34
N LEU A 44 1.50 1.12 -3.86
CA LEU A 44 2.93 1.46 -3.84
C LEU A 44 3.41 1.79 -2.43
N PHE A 45 2.65 2.56 -1.66
CA PHE A 45 2.98 2.87 -0.26
C PHE A 45 3.07 1.62 0.62
N TRP A 46 2.15 0.66 0.45
CA TRP A 46 2.20 -0.60 1.20
C TRP A 46 3.44 -1.41 0.88
N ARG A 47 3.80 -1.53 -0.40
CA ARG A 47 5.03 -2.23 -0.82
C ARG A 47 6.29 -1.52 -0.32
N PHE A 48 6.32 -0.18 -0.42
CA PHE A 48 7.42 0.64 0.09
C PHE A 48 7.61 0.46 1.60
N ARG A 49 6.52 0.47 2.38
CA ARG A 49 6.56 0.23 3.83
C ARG A 49 7.13 -1.15 4.15
N LEU A 50 6.70 -2.19 3.42
CA LEU A 50 7.16 -3.56 3.65
C LEU A 50 8.67 -3.71 3.38
N VAL A 51 9.16 -3.21 2.23
CA VAL A 51 10.59 -3.21 1.88
C VAL A 51 11.42 -2.43 2.91
N THR A 52 10.92 -1.29 3.37
CA THR A 52 11.62 -0.47 4.36
C THR A 52 11.76 -1.20 5.69
N ILE A 53 10.67 -1.82 6.18
CA ILE A 53 10.68 -2.57 7.44
C ILE A 53 11.63 -3.78 7.34
N GLU A 54 11.57 -4.53 6.23
CA GLU A 54 12.45 -5.68 5.99
C GLU A 54 13.92 -5.28 5.99
N THR A 55 14.24 -4.18 5.28
CA THR A 55 15.61 -3.65 5.22
C THR A 55 16.11 -3.25 6.61
N LEU A 56 15.28 -2.51 7.38
CA LEU A 56 15.64 -2.11 8.74
C LEU A 56 15.82 -3.32 9.65
N MET A 57 14.97 -4.34 9.51
CA MET A 57 15.08 -5.59 10.27
C MET A 57 16.39 -6.31 9.95
N MET A 58 16.72 -6.53 8.68
CA MET A 58 18.00 -7.16 8.29
C MET A 58 19.20 -6.35 8.78
N GLY A 59 19.21 -5.03 8.58
CA GLY A 59 20.29 -4.16 9.04
C GLY A 59 20.50 -4.22 10.55
N ALA A 60 19.41 -4.17 11.32
CA ALA A 60 19.44 -4.31 12.77
C ALA A 60 19.96 -5.68 13.22
N LEU A 61 19.52 -6.76 12.57
CA LEU A 61 20.00 -8.11 12.85
C LEU A 61 21.50 -8.26 12.58
N ILE A 62 22.01 -7.68 11.49
CA ILE A 62 23.46 -7.70 11.17
C ILE A 62 24.25 -6.92 12.22
N LEU A 63 23.74 -5.76 12.65
CA LEU A 63 24.34 -4.97 13.72
C LEU A 63 24.38 -5.75 15.04
N CYS A 64 23.25 -6.29 15.48
CA CYS A 64 23.17 -7.09 16.70
C CYS A 64 24.07 -8.32 16.64
N ALA A 65 24.10 -9.05 15.53
CA ALA A 65 24.94 -10.22 15.34
C ALA A 65 26.43 -9.85 15.39
N GLY A 66 26.85 -8.80 14.69
CA GLY A 66 28.25 -8.37 14.69
C GLY A 66 28.74 -7.88 16.06
N LEU A 67 27.89 -7.17 16.80
CA LEU A 67 28.19 -6.77 18.19
C LEU A 67 28.26 -7.99 19.13
N ALA A 68 27.34 -8.95 18.98
CA ALA A 68 27.37 -10.19 19.75
C ALA A 68 28.63 -11.04 19.47
N LEU A 69 29.19 -10.96 18.27
CA LEU A 69 30.44 -11.61 17.88
C LEU A 69 31.71 -10.82 18.28
N HIS A 70 31.59 -9.72 19.04
CA HIS A 70 32.71 -8.83 19.39
C HIS A 70 33.52 -8.34 18.18
N GLN A 71 32.91 -8.27 17.00
CA GLN A 71 33.56 -7.74 15.81
C GLN A 71 33.71 -6.21 15.94
N PRO A 72 34.75 -5.62 15.32
CA PRO A 72 34.93 -4.18 15.35
C PRO A 72 33.68 -3.48 14.79
N ALA A 73 33.05 -2.64 15.62
CA ALA A 73 31.76 -2.02 15.32
C ALA A 73 31.75 -1.26 13.98
N THR A 74 32.89 -0.69 13.58
CA THR A 74 33.07 -0.01 12.29
C THR A 74 32.92 -0.95 11.09
N MET A 75 33.42 -2.18 11.20
CA MET A 75 33.32 -3.19 10.15
C MET A 75 31.88 -3.72 10.05
N VAL A 76 31.26 -4.00 11.20
CA VAL A 76 29.86 -4.45 11.28
C VAL A 76 28.91 -3.38 10.73
N LEU A 77 29.10 -2.12 11.11
CA LEU A 77 28.28 -1.01 10.62
C LEU A 77 28.39 -0.86 9.10
N ARG A 78 29.60 -0.96 8.56
CA ARG A 78 29.81 -0.92 7.10
C ARG A 78 29.11 -2.08 6.39
N ALA A 79 29.20 -3.30 6.93
CA ALA A 79 28.54 -4.46 6.38
C ALA A 79 27.01 -4.33 6.43
N ALA A 80 26.47 -3.90 7.58
CA ALA A 80 25.05 -3.64 7.76
C ALA A 80 24.54 -2.60 6.75
N ILE A 81 25.26 -1.49 6.58
CA ILE A 81 24.88 -0.43 5.62
C ILE A 81 24.93 -0.96 4.18
N MET A 82 25.99 -1.67 3.77
CA MET A 82 26.09 -2.20 2.40
C MET A 82 24.96 -3.18 2.08
N VAL A 83 24.68 -4.12 2.99
CA VAL A 83 23.60 -5.11 2.79
C VAL A 83 22.24 -4.44 2.78
N SER A 84 21.99 -3.53 3.74
CA SER A 84 20.72 -2.79 3.82
C SER A 84 20.50 -1.95 2.55
N ALA A 85 21.53 -1.25 2.08
CA ALA A 85 21.45 -0.46 0.86
C ALA A 85 21.20 -1.32 -0.38
N GLY A 86 21.87 -2.47 -0.51
CA GLY A 86 21.68 -3.39 -1.63
C GLY A 86 20.28 -4.02 -1.67
N CYS A 87 19.78 -4.46 -0.51
CA CYS A 87 18.44 -5.00 -0.36
C CYS A 87 17.39 -3.94 -0.68
N PHE A 88 17.54 -2.73 -0.12
CA PHE A 88 16.64 -1.62 -0.37
C PHE A 88 16.61 -1.20 -1.85
N ALA A 89 17.78 -1.06 -2.48
CA ALA A 89 17.89 -0.71 -3.89
C ALA A 89 17.21 -1.75 -4.78
N SER A 90 17.41 -3.04 -4.49
CA SER A 90 16.75 -4.14 -5.21
C SER A 90 15.23 -4.11 -5.01
N GLY A 91 14.75 -3.87 -3.80
CA GLY A 91 13.33 -3.72 -3.51
C GLY A 91 12.69 -2.51 -4.21
N MET A 92 13.37 -1.37 -4.24
CA MET A 92 12.91 -0.18 -4.97
C MET A 92 12.90 -0.41 -6.48
N LEU A 93 13.91 -1.10 -7.01
CA LEU A 93 13.96 -1.48 -8.42
C LEU A 93 12.76 -2.35 -8.81
N LEU A 94 12.41 -3.35 -8.00
CA LEU A 94 11.26 -4.23 -8.25
C LEU A 94 9.92 -3.47 -8.21
N ILE A 95 9.74 -2.55 -7.25
CA ILE A 95 8.54 -1.71 -7.17
C ILE A 95 8.46 -0.80 -8.41
N GLY A 96 9.58 -0.20 -8.80
CA GLY A 96 9.66 0.65 -10.00
C GLY A 96 9.35 -0.12 -11.29
N LEU A 97 9.93 -1.31 -11.46
CA LEU A 97 9.65 -2.19 -12.61
C LEU A 97 8.18 -2.62 -12.64
N THR A 98 7.57 -2.93 -11.49
CA THR A 98 6.15 -3.29 -11.42
C THR A 98 5.28 -2.17 -11.99
N GLY A 99 5.54 -0.91 -11.62
CA GLY A 99 4.83 0.24 -12.18
C GLY A 99 5.16 0.51 -13.65
N ALA A 100 6.40 0.26 -14.08
CA ALA A 100 6.80 0.42 -15.48
C ALA A 100 6.17 -0.64 -16.40
N PHE A 101 6.07 -1.88 -15.93
CA PHE A 101 5.40 -2.97 -16.65
C PHE A 101 3.91 -2.69 -16.84
N ASP A 102 3.22 -2.15 -15.83
CA ASP A 102 1.80 -1.79 -15.92
C ASP A 102 1.56 -0.78 -17.06
N ARG A 103 2.38 0.28 -17.14
CA ARG A 103 2.31 1.26 -18.24
C ARG A 103 2.77 0.70 -19.58
N GLY A 104 3.81 -0.13 -19.58
CA GLY A 104 4.36 -0.74 -20.79
C GLY A 104 3.37 -1.70 -21.45
N LEU A 105 2.66 -2.49 -20.65
CA LEU A 105 1.59 -3.39 -21.11
C LEU A 105 0.39 -2.60 -21.63
N ASP A 106 -0.03 -1.53 -20.97
CA ASP A 106 -1.11 -0.68 -21.50
C ASP A 106 -0.74 -0.10 -22.87
N HIS A 107 0.48 0.45 -23.00
CA HIS A 107 0.97 0.96 -24.28
C HIS A 107 1.03 -0.11 -25.37
N PHE A 108 1.56 -1.30 -25.04
CA PHE A 108 1.69 -2.41 -25.98
C PHE A 108 0.34 -2.97 -26.41
N THR A 109 -0.61 -3.13 -25.48
CA THR A 109 -1.96 -3.61 -25.81
C THR A 109 -2.78 -2.61 -26.62
N ARG A 110 -2.57 -1.30 -26.42
CA ARG A 110 -3.18 -0.24 -27.24
C ARG A 110 -2.62 -0.24 -28.66
N TRP A 111 -1.31 -0.40 -28.81
CA TRP A 111 -0.68 -0.57 -30.12
C TRP A 111 -1.23 -1.79 -30.86
N ARG A 112 -1.41 -2.91 -30.14
CA ARG A 112 -1.93 -4.17 -30.72
C ARG A 112 -3.44 -4.17 -31.02
N ARG A 113 -4.23 -3.24 -30.47
CA ARG A 113 -5.67 -3.06 -30.79
C ARG A 113 -5.92 -2.05 -31.91
N GLY A 114 -4.89 -1.29 -32.29
CA GLY A 114 -4.93 -0.35 -33.41
C GLY A 114 -4.48 -0.94 -34.75
N GLN A 115 -4.12 -2.22 -34.78
CA GLN A 115 -4.03 -3.06 -35.99
C GLN A 115 -5.20 -4.06 -35.98
#